data_AF-J2Y362-F1
#
_entry.id   AF-J2Y362-F1
#
_cell.length_a   1.000
_cell.length_b   1.000
_cell.length_c   1.000
_cell.angle_alpha   90.00
_cell.angle_beta   90.00
_cell.angle_gamma   90.00
#
_symmetry.space_group_name_H-M   'P 1'
#
loop_
_entity.id
_entity.type
_entity.pdbx_description
1 polymer ?
#
loop_
_entity_poly.entity_id
_entity_poly.type
_entity_poly.pdbx_seq_one_letter_code
_entity_poly.pdbx_strand_id
1 'polypeptide(L)' 'MEQPSHDLSTLFDQLGLPSDGNAIDDFIMAHPLPPDIKLVEADFWSDQQQELLRDWLLADGEEAVLVDQLNVRLHDGK' A
#
# COMPACT_ATOMS: atom_id res chain seq x y z
N MET A 1 -20.15 -15.56 0.32
CA MET A 1 -18.88 -15.23 -0.35
C MET A 1 -18.38 -13.97 0.33
N GLU A 2 -17.84 -14.13 1.52
CA GLU A 2 -17.27 -13.03 2.30
C GLU A 2 -15.95 -12.70 1.61
N GLN A 3 -15.83 -11.44 1.17
CA GLN A 3 -14.76 -10.95 0.31
C GLN A 3 -13.40 -11.25 0.98
N PRO A 4 -12.37 -11.64 0.22
CA PRO A 4 -11.12 -12.15 0.77
C PRO A 4 -10.43 -11.06 1.59
N SER A 5 -10.73 -11.02 2.88
CA SER A 5 -10.22 -10.02 3.78
C SER A 5 -8.83 -10.33 4.32
N HIS A 6 -8.01 -10.96 3.48
CA HIS A 6 -6.56 -10.84 3.54
C HIS A 6 -6.19 -9.56 2.77
N ASP A 7 -6.69 -8.45 3.30
CA ASP A 7 -6.72 -7.12 2.69
C ASP A 7 -5.41 -6.36 2.92
N LEU A 8 -5.32 -5.16 2.33
CA LEU A 8 -4.33 -4.12 2.63
C LEU A 8 -3.95 -3.97 4.11
N SER A 9 -4.82 -4.37 5.04
CA SER A 9 -4.53 -4.50 6.47
C SER A 9 -3.23 -5.25 6.76
N THR A 10 -2.95 -6.38 6.11
CA THR A 10 -1.70 -7.13 6.33
C THR A 10 -0.48 -6.35 5.86
N LEU A 11 -0.62 -5.64 4.72
CA LEU A 11 0.44 -4.78 4.20
C LEU A 11 0.71 -3.62 5.16
N PHE A 12 -0.35 -2.99 5.70
CA PHE A 12 -0.21 -1.91 6.67
C PHE A 12 0.41 -2.39 7.99
N ASP A 13 0.04 -3.58 8.47
CA ASP A 13 0.62 -4.19 9.67
C ASP A 13 2.15 -4.38 9.53
N GLN A 14 2.59 -4.87 8.36
CA GLN A 14 4.02 -5.06 8.05
C GLN A 14 4.77 -3.74 7.85
N LEU A 15 4.07 -2.69 7.42
CA LEU A 15 4.63 -1.34 7.34
C LEU A 15 4.63 -0.61 8.70
N GLY A 16 4.03 -1.20 9.75
CA GLY A 16 3.86 -0.57 11.05
C GLY A 16 2.82 0.56 11.06
N LEU A 17 1.88 0.52 10.12
CA LEU A 17 0.78 1.47 9.98
C LEU A 17 -0.53 0.89 10.53
N PRO A 18 -1.50 1.75 10.90
CA PRO A 18 -2.81 1.29 11.34
C PRO A 18 -3.53 0.54 10.20
N SER A 19 -3.76 -0.75 10.42
CA SER A 19 -4.35 -1.70 9.47
C SER A 19 -5.89 -1.76 9.50
N ASP A 20 -6.52 -0.82 10.22
CA ASP A 20 -7.97 -0.69 10.32
C ASP A 20 -8.56 -0.15 9.01
N GLY A 21 -9.69 -0.65 8.56
CA GLY A 21 -10.26 -0.28 7.25
C GLY A 21 -10.47 1.23 7.09
N ASN A 22 -10.90 1.92 8.15
CA ASN A 22 -11.06 3.37 8.14
C ASN A 22 -9.72 4.12 8.15
N ALA A 23 -8.68 3.55 8.77
CA ALA A 23 -7.36 4.17 8.82
C ALA A 23 -6.63 4.05 7.48
N ILE A 24 -6.82 2.94 6.77
CA ILE A 24 -6.29 2.75 5.41
C ILE A 24 -6.91 3.76 4.45
N ASP A 25 -8.23 3.94 4.49
CA ASP A 25 -8.94 4.90 3.64
C ASP A 25 -8.51 6.35 3.94
N ASP A 26 -8.40 6.70 5.22
CA ASP A 26 -7.90 8.01 5.67
C ASP A 26 -6.46 8.26 5.19
N PHE A 27 -5.58 7.25 5.29
CA PHE A 27 -4.21 7.33 4.78
C PHE A 27 -4.18 7.57 3.27
N ILE A 28 -5.00 6.85 2.51
CA ILE A 28 -5.07 6.99 1.04
C ILE A 28 -5.54 8.39 0.65
N MET A 29 -6.56 8.92 1.34
CA MET A 29 -7.04 10.29 1.11
C MET A 29 -6.04 11.35 1.55
N ALA A 30 -5.28 11.10 2.62
CA ALA A 30 -4.28 12.03 3.13
C ALA A 30 -2.99 12.05 2.29
N HIS A 31 -2.66 10.96 1.61
CA HIS A 31 -1.41 10.78 0.86
C HIS A 31 -1.61 10.42 -0.63
N PRO A 32 -2.32 11.24 -1.43
CA PRO A 32 -2.51 10.96 -2.85
C PRO A 32 -1.17 10.92 -3.60
N LEU A 33 -1.01 9.96 -4.51
CA LEU A 33 0.18 9.80 -5.33
C LEU A 33 -0.02 10.35 -6.75
N PRO A 34 0.89 11.17 -7.27
CA PRO A 34 0.88 11.56 -8.68
C PRO A 34 1.10 10.34 -9.59
N PRO A 35 0.45 10.24 -10.75
CA PRO A 35 0.53 9.07 -11.64
C PRO A 35 1.93 8.76 -12.20
N ASP A 36 2.87 9.70 -12.09
CA ASP A 36 4.26 9.55 -12.53
C ASP A 36 5.19 8.99 -11.43
N ILE A 37 4.72 8.96 -10.18
CA ILE A 37 5.48 8.49 -9.02
C ILE A 37 5.10 7.03 -8.74
N LYS A 38 6.08 6.18 -8.45
CA LYS A 38 5.80 4.81 -8.01
C LYS A 38 5.51 4.78 -6.52
N LEU A 39 4.61 3.90 -6.07
CA LEU A 39 4.33 3.70 -4.64
C LEU A 39 5.62 3.54 -3.81
N VAL A 40 6.57 2.73 -4.26
CA VAL A 40 7.83 2.46 -3.55
C VAL A 40 8.83 3.63 -3.53
N GLU A 41 8.57 4.66 -4.34
CA GLU A 41 9.40 5.87 -4.43
C GLU A 41 8.72 7.06 -3.74
N ALA A 42 7.56 6.85 -3.11
CA ALA A 42 6.86 7.92 -2.44
C ALA A 42 7.61 8.41 -1.19
N ASP A 43 7.65 9.73 -1.02
CA ASP A 43 8.43 10.40 0.03
C ASP A 43 7.84 10.24 1.43
N PHE A 44 6.57 9.83 1.55
CA PHE A 44 5.94 9.56 2.84
C PHE A 44 6.31 8.19 3.42
N TRP A 45 7.01 7.34 2.67
CA TRP A 45 7.56 6.10 3.17
C TRP A 45 8.95 6.32 3.77
N SER A 46 9.21 5.65 4.88
CA SER A 46 10.57 5.51 5.41
C SER A 46 11.39 4.56 4.53
N ASP A 47 12.72 4.66 4.59
CA ASP A 47 13.65 3.82 3.82
C ASP A 47 13.31 2.32 3.95
N GLN A 48 13.06 1.86 5.18
CA GLN A 48 12.68 0.47 5.48
C GLN A 48 11.31 0.06 4.90
N GLN A 49 10.34 0.98 4.84
CA GLN A 49 9.03 0.72 4.23
C GLN A 49 9.15 0.62 2.71
N GLN A 50 9.96 1.49 2.10
CA GLN A 50 10.24 1.42 0.67
C GLN A 50 10.97 0.13 0.29
N GLU A 51 11.94 -0.31 1.09
CA GLU A 51 12.62 -1.59 0.88
C GLU A 51 11.65 -2.77 0.95
N LEU A 52 10.78 -2.80 1.96
CA LEU A 52 9.77 -3.86 2.11
C LEU A 52 8.81 -3.91 0.91
N LEU A 53 8.28 -2.77 0.48
CA LEU A 53 7.40 -2.71 -0.69
C LEU A 53 8.12 -3.12 -1.98
N ARG A 54 9.41 -2.78 -2.13
CA ARG A 54 10.23 -3.24 -3.26
C ARG A 54 10.42 -4.75 -3.23
N ASP A 55 10.74 -5.32 -2.08
CA ASP A 55 10.94 -6.76 -1.90
C ASP A 55 9.66 -7.53 -2.26
N TRP A 56 8.51 -7.05 -1.77
CA TRP A 56 7.20 -7.63 -2.06
C TRP A 56 6.82 -7.56 -3.54
N LEU A 57 7.14 -6.46 -4.22
CA LEU A 57 6.97 -6.35 -5.68
C LEU A 57 7.91 -7.29 -6.43
N LEU A 58 9.15 -7.47 -5.96
CA LEU A 58 10.13 -8.36 -6.60
C LEU A 58 9.82 -9.84 -6.37
N ALA A 59 9.12 -10.17 -5.27
CA ALA A 59 8.72 -11.53 -4.95
C ALA A 59 7.67 -12.11 -5.93
N ASP A 60 7.01 -11.25 -6.74
CA ASP A 60 6.02 -11.62 -7.77
C ASP A 60 4.91 -12.56 -7.25
N GLY A 61 4.58 -12.41 -5.96
CA GLY A 61 3.62 -13.26 -5.24
C GLY A 61 2.30 -12.56 -4.91
N GLU A 62 1.56 -13.12 -3.96
CA GLU A 62 0.32 -12.52 -3.45
C GLU A 62 0.57 -11.14 -2.79
N GLU A 63 1.76 -10.94 -2.23
CA GLU A 63 2.21 -9.66 -1.66
C GLU A 63 2.29 -8.55 -2.72
N ALA A 64 2.78 -8.86 -3.93
CA ALA A 64 2.86 -7.90 -5.03
C ALA A 64 1.46 -7.38 -5.42
N VAL A 65 0.44 -8.24 -5.33
CA VAL A 65 -0.96 -7.86 -5.62
C VAL A 65 -1.50 -6.90 -4.55
N LEU A 66 -1.07 -7.00 -3.29
CA LEU A 66 -1.43 -6.05 -2.24
C LEU A 66 -0.77 -4.68 -2.47
N VAL A 67 0.50 -4.68 -2.86
CA VAL A 67 1.25 -3.45 -3.18
C VAL A 67 0.63 -2.74 -4.40
N ASP A 68 0.28 -3.49 -5.45
CA ASP A 68 -0.40 -2.95 -6.63
C ASP A 68 -1.79 -2.36 -6.29
N GLN A 69 -2.57 -3.06 -5.48
CA GLN A 69 -3.86 -2.55 -5.01
C GLN A 69 -3.74 -1.26 -4.21
N LEU A 70 -2.71 -1.13 -3.36
CA LEU A 70 -2.46 0.11 -2.64
C LEU A 70 -2.08 1.23 -3.62
N ASN A 71 -1.18 0.92 -4.57
CA ASN A 71 -0.73 1.86 -5.59
C ASN A 71 -1.91 2.43 -6.37
N VAL A 72 -2.81 1.59 -6.87
CA VAL A 72 -4.02 2.02 -7.59
C VAL A 72 -4.87 2.96 -6.74
N ARG A 73 -5.14 2.62 -5.48
CA ARG A 73 -5.97 3.46 -4.60
C ARG A 73 -5.34 4.83 -4.33
N LEU A 74 -4.02 4.89 -4.13
CA LEU A 74 -3.32 6.16 -3.91
C LEU A 74 -3.29 7.05 -5.15
N HIS A 75 -3.29 6.46 -6.35
CA HIS A 75 -3.39 7.22 -7.62
C HIS A 75 -4.81 7.62 -7.98
N ASP A 76 -5.82 6.86 -7.54
CA ASP A 76 -7.24 7.15 -7.79
C ASP A 76 -7.82 8.19 -6.83
N GLY A 77 -7.15 8.46 -5.70
CA GLY A 77 -7.53 9.47 -4.72
C GLY A 77 -7.65 10.87 -5.34
N LYS A 78 -8.85 11.20 -5.82
CA LYS A 78 -9.20 12.42 -6.54
C LYS A 78 -10.27 13.23 -5.83
#